data_AF-A0A0E3NS18-F1
#
_entry.id   AF-A0A0E3NS18-F1
#
_cell.length_a   1.000
_cell.length_b   1.000
_cell.length_c   1.000
_cell.angle_alpha   90.00
_cell.angle_beta   90.00
_cell.angle_gamma   90.00
#
_symmetry.space_group_name_H-M   'P 1'
#
loop_
_entity.id
_entity.type
_entity.pdbx_description
1 polymer ?
#
loop_
_entity_poly.entity_id
_entity_poly.type
_entity_poly.pdbx_seq_one_letter_code
_entity_poly.pdbx_strand_id
1 'polypeptide(L)' 'MTPEALTQLLASLDINPDKIEDEKYAKIIRVLLLIIDELSREIESFRSEVQKLRDEISLLKGEQTKPEIRCPNKN' A
#
# COMPACT_ATOMS: atom_id res chain seq x y z
N MET A 1 -14.84 -4.81 2.27
CA MET A 1 -14.03 -6.02 2.01
C MET A 1 -12.58 -5.65 2.27
N THR A 2 -11.85 -6.37 3.12
CA THR A 2 -10.44 -6.06 3.42
C THR A 2 -9.54 -6.52 2.27
N PRO A 3 -8.33 -5.95 2.11
CA PRO A 3 -7.35 -6.44 1.12
C PRO A 3 -7.07 -7.95 1.28
N GLU A 4 -6.99 -8.42 2.53
CA GLU A 4 -6.87 -9.85 2.86
C GLU A 4 -8.02 -10.68 2.29
N ALA A 5 -9.27 -10.23 2.47
CA ALA A 5 -10.44 -10.94 1.98
C ALA A 5 -10.48 -10.99 0.45
N LEU A 6 -10.00 -9.93 -0.22
CA LEU A 6 -9.90 -9.89 -1.68
C LEU A 6 -8.84 -10.88 -2.18
N THR A 7 -7.69 -10.94 -1.50
CA THR A 7 -6.59 -11.86 -1.82
C THR A 7 -7.00 -13.32 -1.63
N GLN A 8 -7.69 -13.62 -0.53
CA GLN A 8 -8.24 -14.97 -0.29
C GLN A 8 -9.30 -15.35 -1.32
N LEU A 9 -10.18 -14.41 -1.71
CA LEU A 9 -11.15 -14.65 -2.76
C LEU A 9 -10.45 -14.96 -4.09
N LEU A 10 -9.47 -14.15 -4.50
CA LEU A 10 -8.70 -14.37 -5.72
C LEU A 10 -7.99 -15.73 -5.71
N ALA A 11 -7.36 -16.11 -4.60
CA ALA A 11 -6.73 -17.43 -4.44
C ALA A 11 -7.75 -18.57 -4.52
N SER A 12 -8.98 -18.38 -4.02
CA SER A 12 -10.04 -19.39 -4.05
C SER A 12 -10.63 -19.64 -5.45
N LEU A 13 -10.45 -18.71 -6.39
CA LEU A 13 -11.03 -18.82 -7.73
C LEU A 13 -10.27 -19.79 -8.64
N ASP A 14 -9.08 -20.27 -8.24
CA ASP A 14 -8.23 -21.22 -9.00
C ASP A 14 -8.17 -20.90 -10.51
N ILE A 15 -8.00 -19.61 -10.83
CA ILE A 15 -8.05 -19.14 -12.21
C ILE A 15 -6.77 -19.55 -12.92
N ASN A 16 -6.89 -20.47 -13.87
CA ASN A 16 -5.82 -20.81 -14.80
C ASN A 16 -6.18 -20.34 -16.22
N PRO A 17 -5.62 -19.22 -16.70
CA PRO A 17 -5.90 -18.70 -18.04
C PRO A 17 -5.47 -19.65 -19.17
N ASP A 18 -4.56 -20.58 -18.93
CA ASP A 18 -4.12 -21.59 -19.91
C ASP A 18 -5.16 -22.69 -20.14
N LYS A 19 -6.14 -22.83 -19.24
CA LYS A 19 -7.23 -23.80 -19.38
C LYS A 19 -8.45 -23.23 -20.10
N ILE A 20 -8.39 -21.97 -20.54
CA ILE A 20 -9.50 -21.31 -21.23
C ILE A 20 -9.40 -21.65 -22.71
N GLU A 21 -10.41 -22.34 -23.25
CA GLU A 21 -10.42 -22.80 -24.65
C GLU A 21 -10.43 -21.64 -25.66
N ASP A 22 -11.13 -20.55 -25.34
CA ASP A 22 -11.19 -19.37 -26.18
C ASP A 22 -10.01 -18.44 -25.88
N GLU A 23 -9.07 -18.40 -26.81
CA GLU A 23 -7.84 -17.61 -26.72
C GLU A 23 -8.08 -16.11 -26.52
N LYS A 24 -9.20 -15.57 -27.03
CA LYS A 24 -9.54 -14.15 -26.83
C LYS A 24 -9.84 -13.91 -25.35
N TYR A 25 -10.63 -14.76 -24.72
CA TYR A 25 -10.93 -14.64 -23.29
C TYR A 25 -9.70 -14.93 -22.43
N ALA A 26 -8.89 -15.94 -22.81
CA ALA A 26 -7.62 -16.25 -22.14
C ALA A 26 -6.70 -15.02 -22.11
N LYS A 27 -6.50 -14.37 -23.25
CA LYS A 27 -5.66 -13.17 -23.37
C LYS A 27 -6.18 -12.00 -22.55
N ILE A 28 -7.50 -11.76 -22.55
CA ILE A 28 -8.11 -10.70 -21.72
C ILE A 28 -7.81 -10.95 -20.24
N ILE A 29 -8.03 -12.17 -19.76
CA ILE A 29 -7.80 -12.51 -18.35
C ILE A 29 -6.32 -12.37 -17.99
N ARG A 30 -5.39 -12.83 -18.83
CA ARG A 30 -3.94 -12.62 -18.59
C ARG A 30 -3.59 -11.14 -18.45
N VAL A 31 -4.10 -10.29 -19.35
CA VAL A 31 -3.86 -8.83 -19.29
C VAL A 31 -4.44 -8.23 -18.02
N LEU A 32 -5.66 -8.62 -17.63
CA LEU A 32 -6.27 -8.14 -16.38
C LEU A 32 -5.46 -8.57 -15.15
N LEU A 33 -4.98 -9.81 -15.10
CA LEU A 33 -4.12 -10.28 -14.00
C LEU A 33 -2.80 -9.51 -13.92
N LEU A 34 -2.18 -9.20 -15.07
CA LEU A 34 -0.97 -8.37 -15.12
C LEU A 34 -1.25 -6.94 -14.61
N ILE A 35 -2.36 -6.34 -15.01
CA ILE A 35 -2.76 -5.01 -14.54
C ILE A 35 -2.99 -5.02 -13.02
N ILE A 36 -3.64 -6.06 -12.50
CA ILE A 36 -3.87 -6.21 -11.06
C ILE A 36 -2.55 -6.35 -10.29
N ASP A 37 -1.57 -7.10 -10.81
CA ASP A 37 -0.25 -7.24 -10.18
C ASP A 37 0.48 -5.89 -10.13
N GLU A 38 0.50 -5.16 -11.25
CA GLU A 38 1.16 -3.84 -11.32
C GLU A 38 0.53 -2.84 -10.35
N LEU A 39 -0.81 -2.75 -10.33
CA LEU A 39 -1.53 -1.87 -9.41
C LEU A 39 -1.29 -2.27 -7.95
N SER A 40 -1.16 -3.56 -7.65
CA SER A 40 -0.86 -4.03 -6.29
C SER A 40 0.53 -3.60 -5.84
N ARG A 41 1.54 -3.68 -6.73
CA ARG A 41 2.90 -3.19 -6.48
C ARG A 41 2.93 -1.68 -6.25
N GLU A 42 2.22 -0.91 -7.06
CA GLU A 42 2.11 0.54 -6.88
C GLU A 42 1.49 0.90 -5.53
N ILE A 43 0.40 0.22 -5.14
CA ILE A 43 -0.26 0.44 -3.85
C ILE A 43 0.70 0.15 -2.69
N GLU A 44 1.48 -0.93 -2.75
CA GLU A 44 2.48 -1.24 -1.72
C GLU A 44 3.57 -0.17 -1.64
N SER A 45 4.06 0.31 -2.79
CA SER A 45 5.03 1.41 -2.86
C SER A 45 4.47 2.68 -2.20
N PHE A 46 3.25 3.08 -2.56
CA PHE A 46 2.60 4.26 -1.96
C PHE A 46 2.38 4.11 -0.46
N ARG A 47 1.98 2.92 0.02
CA ARG A 47 1.83 2.67 1.47
C ARG A 47 3.15 2.83 2.21
N SER A 48 4.25 2.35 1.64
CA SER A 48 5.59 2.51 2.18
C SER A 48 6.00 3.98 2.25
N GLU A 49 5.78 4.76 1.19
CA GLU A 49 6.08 6.19 1.17
C GLU A 49 5.24 6.97 2.20
N VAL A 50 3.94 6.70 2.27
CA VAL A 50 3.05 7.31 3.26
C VAL A 50 3.53 7.00 4.69
N GLN A 51 4.00 5.78 4.95
CA GLN A 51 4.54 5.43 6.26
C GLN A 51 5.82 6.20 6.57
N LYS A 52 6.76 6.29 5.62
CA LYS A 52 7.98 7.09 5.79
C LYS A 52 7.68 8.55 6.10
N LEU A 53 6.74 9.17 5.38
CA LEU A 53 6.33 10.56 5.63
C LEU A 53 5.68 10.74 7.00
N ARG A 54 4.90 9.77 7.47
CA ARG A 54 4.33 9.80 8.84
C ARG A 54 5.41 9.71 9.91
N ASP A 55 6.41 8.88 9.69
CA ASP A 55 7.54 8.72 10.60
C ASP A 55 8.37 10.01 10.65
N GLU A 56 8.62 10.63 9.49
CA GLU A 56 9.31 11.93 9.38
C GLU A 56 8.54 13.05 10.09
N ILE A 57 7.22 13.15 9.89
CA ILE A 57 6.37 14.12 10.59
C ILE A 57 6.42 13.89 12.11
N SER A 58 6.45 12.64 12.56
CA SER A 58 6.50 12.29 13.98
C SER A 58 7.84 12.66 14.61
N LEU A 59 8.94 12.44 13.87
CA LEU A 59 10.28 12.88 14.27
C LEU A 59 10.35 14.40 14.42
N LEU A 60 9.93 15.15 13.40
CA LEU A 60 9.97 16.62 13.40
C LEU A 60 9.11 17.22 14.52
N LYS A 61 7.95 16.64 14.81
CA LYS A 61 7.11 17.05 15.96
C LYS A 61 7.80 16.74 17.30
N GLY A 62 8.50 15.61 17.40
CA GLY A 62 9.33 15.28 18.56
C GLY A 62 10.47 16.27 18.79
N GLU A 63 11.10 16.75 17.71
CA GLU A 63 12.16 17.75 17.78
C GLU A 63 11.64 19.14 18.16
N GLN A 64 10.47 19.54 17.64
CA GLN A 64 9.84 20.83 17.96
C GLN A 64 9.21 20.90 19.36
N THR A 65 8.91 19.75 19.99
CA THR A 65 8.22 19.71 21.30
C THR A 65 9.15 19.87 22.50
N LYS A 66 10.47 20.10 22.32
CA LYS A 66 11.30 20.63 23.41
C LYS A 66 10.86 22.07 23.69
N PRO A 67 10.12 22.35 24.78
CA PRO A 67 9.81 23.72 25.10
C PRO A 67 11.13 24.38 25.53
N GLU A 68 11.50 25.48 24.89
CA GLU A 68 12.46 26.42 25.49
C GLU A 68 11.80 27.03 26.73
N ILE A 69 11.81 26.29 27.85
CA ILE A 69 11.42 26.84 29.14
C ILE A 69 12.54 27.79 29.55
N ARG A 70 12.46 29.04 29.09
CA ARG A 70 13.23 30.13 29.68
C ARG A 70 12.59 30.42 31.03
N CYS A 71 13.20 29.92 32.10
CA CYS A 71 12.88 30.36 33.46
C CYS A 71 13.01 31.90 33.48
N PRO A 72 11.94 32.65 33.76
CA PRO A 72 12.07 34.09 33.93
C PRO A 72 12.81 34.31 35.24
N ASN A 73 14.02 34.89 35.16
CA ASN A 73 14.80 35.26 36.33
C ASN A 73 13.96 36.16 37.24
N LYS A 74 13.70 35.70 38.46
CA LYS A 74 13.13 36.49 39.55
C LYS A 74 14.15 37.56 39.95
N ASN A 75 13.83 38.83 39.69
CA ASN A 75 14.37 39.99 40.38
C ASN A 75 13.20 40.90 40.76
#